data_AF-C3YFU5-F1
#
_entry.id   AF-C3YFU5-F1
#
_cell.length_a   1.000
_cell.length_b   1.000
_cell.length_c   1.000
_cell.angle_alpha   90.00
_cell.angle_beta   90.00
_cell.angle_gamma   90.00
#
_symmetry.space_group_name_H-M   'P 1'
#
loop_
_entity.id
_entity.type
_entity.pdbx_description
1 polymer ?
#
loop_
_entity_poly.entity_id
_entity_poly.type
_entity_poly.pdbx_seq_one_letter_code
_entity_poly.pdbx_strand_id
1 'polypeptide(L)'
;MFGQEDSREEDKNPSIRLDLYNFDTPEAEGSRYVLTSPRSLEACARMGIKPVELLPKTLAELEDEYLPQGMPVRIIHGMFQEQETERLRQLEKCREIRKQVIAEEKKNGMKKRTPVSSSAKSEVPKTVPGSLTRSRTAWEIRSMTSESTRSSQERSDVDDGTPTKTKRTRSRHPPRSQSATRLTRSTSLRLSDLQKLSISGSRPSSASRRRESNIAMRRTLSGADLPERDRRIVELMESRRRREEEHAEIKTIAQLTWEEERERERIRREMAENERKQRIALENRRKEEEMRRRKEEMRREEEALRQDLEAAVGSKMQSWTEGHKVQEARRQRHLQEKKMREMQLKREQEQRLREKEAEIRAFRESVEQQQMARTATAEETRMKRRHLEHHRVRVKNATEVALYERRKTAVDHQRQQELESLRGDLESKHTVFEKNYQQQMLRRDLSLKAKSLEEKQQLERSRRVREQRDQEMQQWAEATVAEKEAAFQRAHEISSQTAQNKAARAAVIRAEKERLQRENLERVMTEDSQYREEVTQTIVRKDMKSQSHHEQREAHVQRSRQKAHRSASLRDKVRNEYGRRTFDKMAKEAERVARMGSGIFTGNKNVSTFQIG
;
A
#
# COMPACT_ATOMS: atom_id res chain seq x y z
N MET A 1 -76.37 29.52 4.07
CA MET A 1 -76.10 30.22 5.36
C MET A 1 -74.75 29.75 5.83
N PHE A 2 -73.78 30.66 5.90
CA PHE A 2 -73.16 31.09 7.17
C PHE A 2 -72.65 29.88 7.96
N GLY A 3 -71.36 29.69 8.18
CA GLY A 3 -70.29 30.66 8.33
C GLY A 3 -69.39 30.14 9.44
N GLN A 4 -68.09 30.36 9.26
CA GLN A 4 -67.07 30.64 10.27
C GLN A 4 -67.22 29.99 11.66
N GLU A 5 -66.27 29.11 11.98
CA GLU A 5 -65.18 29.38 12.95
C GLU A 5 -65.66 29.25 14.39
N ASP A 6 -65.13 28.27 15.15
CA ASP A 6 -64.00 28.61 16.02
C ASP A 6 -63.44 27.36 16.74
N SER A 7 -62.19 27.04 16.39
CA SER A 7 -61.05 26.93 17.30
C SER A 7 -61.33 26.64 18.79
N ARG A 8 -60.84 25.49 19.28
CA ARG A 8 -59.89 25.36 20.42
C ARG A 8 -59.89 23.92 20.97
N GLU A 9 -59.04 23.07 20.41
CA GLU A 9 -58.50 21.94 21.16
C GLU A 9 -56.98 22.05 21.15
N GLU A 10 -56.46 22.88 22.08
CA GLU A 10 -55.06 22.87 22.48
C GLU A 10 -54.85 21.74 23.51
N ASP A 11 -53.83 20.94 23.22
CA ASP A 11 -52.83 20.44 24.16
C ASP A 11 -53.14 19.20 25.02
N LYS A 12 -53.09 18.03 24.37
CA LYS A 12 -52.62 16.78 25.03
C LYS A 12 -51.86 15.84 24.07
N ASN A 13 -50.80 16.31 23.41
CA ASN A 13 -49.81 15.39 22.84
C ASN A 13 -48.54 15.42 23.70
N PRO A 14 -48.12 14.30 24.32
CA PRO A 14 -46.85 14.23 25.03
C PRO A 14 -45.74 14.61 24.03
N SER A 15 -44.87 15.56 24.37
CA SER A 15 -43.83 16.08 23.46
C SER A 15 -42.92 14.96 22.96
N ILE A 16 -43.26 14.38 21.81
CA ILE A 16 -42.50 13.32 21.15
C ILE A 16 -41.13 13.88 20.79
N ARG A 17 -40.07 13.15 21.17
CA ARG A 17 -38.69 13.54 20.86
C ARG A 17 -38.34 13.10 19.43
N LEU A 18 -38.52 14.02 18.49
CA LEU A 18 -38.26 13.85 17.07
C LEU A 18 -36.84 14.28 16.71
N ASP A 19 -36.12 13.39 16.05
CA ASP A 19 -34.74 13.51 15.62
C ASP A 19 -34.57 13.05 14.17
N LEU A 20 -33.34 13.10 13.62
CA LEU A 20 -33.10 12.83 12.18
C LEU A 20 -33.30 11.35 11.79
N TYR A 21 -33.64 10.48 12.75
CA TYR A 21 -33.88 9.06 12.53
C TYR A 21 -35.36 8.68 12.71
N ASN A 22 -36.15 9.45 13.45
CA ASN A 22 -37.55 9.13 13.77
C ASN A 22 -38.56 10.24 13.43
N PHE A 23 -38.17 11.27 12.67
CA PHE A 23 -39.10 12.33 12.24
C PHE A 23 -40.06 11.92 11.12
N ASP A 24 -39.80 10.78 10.47
CA ASP A 24 -40.53 10.24 9.31
C ASP A 24 -41.31 8.96 9.68
N THR A 25 -41.64 8.80 10.96
CA THR A 25 -42.46 7.69 11.45
C THR A 25 -43.93 8.10 11.51
N PRO A 26 -44.90 7.17 11.39
CA PRO A 26 -46.33 7.50 11.45
C PRO A 26 -46.74 8.14 12.80
N GLU A 27 -45.96 7.92 13.86
CA GLU A 27 -46.12 8.59 15.16
C GLU A 27 -45.76 10.09 15.11
N ALA A 28 -44.97 10.51 14.13
CA ALA A 28 -44.52 11.89 13.92
C ALA A 28 -45.46 12.71 13.01
N GLU A 29 -46.28 12.07 12.17
CA GLU A 29 -47.20 12.73 11.22
C GLU A 29 -48.24 13.64 11.92
N GLY A 30 -48.61 13.35 13.16
CA GLY A 30 -49.51 14.16 13.99
C GLY A 30 -48.81 15.18 14.91
N SER A 31 -47.49 15.32 14.81
CA SER A 31 -46.71 16.25 15.64
C SER A 31 -46.72 17.67 15.08
N ARG A 32 -46.90 18.67 15.95
CA ARG A 32 -46.81 20.09 15.59
C ARG A 32 -45.41 20.52 15.11
N TYR A 33 -44.37 19.79 15.51
CA TYR A 33 -42.98 20.12 15.20
C TYR A 33 -42.32 19.00 14.41
N VAL A 34 -41.47 19.37 13.43
CA VAL A 34 -40.74 18.41 12.58
C VAL A 34 -39.56 17.79 13.30
N LEU A 35 -38.79 18.58 14.07
CA LEU A 35 -37.68 18.11 14.90
C LEU A 35 -37.75 18.77 16.27
N THR A 36 -37.58 17.99 17.33
CA THR A 36 -37.57 18.48 18.72
C THR A 36 -36.26 18.14 19.45
N SER A 37 -35.38 17.33 18.85
CA SER A 37 -34.07 17.00 19.39
C SER A 37 -33.08 18.16 19.18
N PRO A 38 -32.50 18.75 20.26
CA PRO A 38 -31.56 19.87 20.15
C PRO A 38 -30.37 19.58 19.23
N ARG A 39 -29.81 18.37 19.31
CA ARG A 39 -28.70 17.92 18.47
C ARG A 39 -29.06 17.77 16.99
N SER A 40 -30.32 17.48 16.68
CA SER A 40 -30.79 17.40 15.28
C SER A 40 -31.00 18.80 14.73
N LEU A 41 -31.58 19.68 15.53
CA LEU A 41 -31.78 21.08 15.18
C LEU A 41 -30.42 21.78 14.97
N GLU A 42 -29.43 21.51 15.83
CA GLU A 42 -28.07 22.01 15.65
C GLU A 42 -27.42 21.47 14.37
N ALA A 43 -27.62 20.19 14.05
CA ALA A 43 -27.08 19.61 12.83
C ALA A 43 -27.71 20.21 11.55
N CYS A 44 -29.02 20.48 11.56
CA CYS A 44 -29.71 21.16 10.47
C CYS A 44 -29.23 22.62 10.35
N ALA A 45 -29.08 23.32 11.48
CA ALA A 45 -28.58 24.69 11.51
C ALA A 45 -27.15 24.82 10.96
N ARG A 46 -26.24 23.89 11.32
CA ARG A 46 -24.86 23.85 10.78
C ARG A 46 -24.82 23.57 9.27
N MET A 47 -25.80 22.84 8.74
CA MET A 47 -25.94 22.58 7.30
C MET A 47 -26.73 23.68 6.56
N GLY A 48 -27.36 24.61 7.27
CA GLY A 48 -28.23 25.63 6.68
C GLY A 48 -29.55 25.08 6.10
N ILE A 49 -29.98 23.89 6.52
CA ILE A 49 -31.15 23.19 5.99
C ILE A 49 -32.32 23.38 6.96
N LYS A 50 -33.51 23.70 6.45
CA LYS A 50 -34.70 23.81 7.30
C LYS A 50 -35.25 22.42 7.60
N PRO A 51 -35.65 22.10 8.84
CA PRO A 51 -36.22 20.79 9.17
C PRO A 51 -37.38 20.35 8.27
N VAL A 52 -38.23 21.29 7.82
CA VAL A 52 -39.37 21.03 6.93
C VAL A 52 -38.93 20.52 5.55
N GLU A 53 -37.75 20.91 5.06
CA GLU A 53 -37.22 20.48 3.75
C GLU A 53 -36.79 19.01 3.75
N LEU A 54 -36.63 18.39 4.93
CA LEU A 54 -36.27 16.98 5.05
C LEU A 54 -37.49 16.05 5.03
N LEU A 55 -38.73 16.57 5.10
CA LEU A 55 -39.94 15.76 5.04
C LEU A 55 -40.13 15.18 3.63
N PRO A 56 -40.55 13.91 3.50
CA PRO A 56 -40.92 13.37 2.20
C PRO A 56 -42.19 14.10 1.74
N LYS A 57 -42.18 14.52 0.48
CA LYS A 57 -43.40 14.93 -0.21
C LYS A 57 -43.92 13.72 -0.95
N THR A 58 -45.22 13.44 -0.89
CA THR A 58 -45.75 12.29 -1.64
C THR A 58 -45.80 12.59 -3.14
N LEU A 59 -45.70 11.54 -3.97
CA LEU A 59 -45.91 11.70 -5.41
C LEU A 59 -47.30 12.30 -5.69
N ALA A 60 -48.31 11.94 -4.89
CA ALA A 60 -49.65 12.51 -4.96
C ALA A 60 -49.68 14.02 -4.67
N GLU A 61 -48.91 14.51 -3.69
CA GLU A 61 -48.78 15.95 -3.43
C GLU A 61 -48.11 16.69 -4.60
N LEU A 62 -47.07 16.08 -5.21
CA LEU A 62 -46.46 16.66 -6.41
C LEU A 62 -47.38 16.58 -7.62
N GLU A 63 -48.16 15.51 -7.75
CA GLU A 63 -49.18 15.36 -8.77
C GLU A 63 -50.28 16.41 -8.60
N ASP A 64 -50.76 16.63 -7.39
CA ASP A 64 -51.76 17.67 -7.08
C ASP A 64 -51.22 19.09 -7.28
N GLU A 65 -49.92 19.31 -7.03
CA GLU A 65 -49.26 20.59 -7.29
C GLU A 65 -49.09 20.82 -8.80
N TYR A 66 -48.55 19.84 -9.53
CA TYR A 66 -48.04 20.00 -10.90
C TYR A 66 -48.98 19.50 -12.01
N LEU A 67 -49.90 18.54 -11.80
CA LEU A 67 -50.91 18.15 -12.81
C LEU A 67 -51.83 19.32 -13.19
N PRO A 68 -52.37 20.11 -12.23
CA PRO A 68 -53.24 21.24 -12.56
C PRO A 68 -52.54 22.39 -13.28
N GLN A 69 -51.22 22.28 -13.43
CA GLN A 69 -50.32 23.21 -14.10
C GLN A 69 -49.86 22.64 -15.47
N GLY A 70 -50.39 21.49 -15.89
CA GLY A 70 -50.20 20.92 -17.24
C GLY A 70 -48.98 20.01 -17.40
N MET A 71 -48.26 19.71 -16.31
CA MET A 71 -47.07 18.87 -16.40
C MET A 71 -47.41 17.39 -16.70
N PRO A 72 -46.73 16.75 -17.67
CA PRO A 72 -46.87 15.32 -17.90
C PRO A 72 -46.44 14.50 -16.67
N VAL A 73 -47.24 13.51 -16.29
CA VAL A 73 -47.01 12.61 -15.14
C VAL A 73 -45.59 12.02 -15.14
N ARG A 74 -45.05 11.71 -16.32
CA ARG A 74 -43.69 11.18 -16.47
C ARG A 74 -42.61 12.15 -15.96
N ILE A 75 -42.79 13.45 -16.15
CA ILE A 75 -41.83 14.46 -15.71
C ILE A 75 -42.00 14.75 -14.23
N ILE A 76 -43.24 14.79 -13.73
CA ILE A 76 -43.53 14.88 -12.29
C ILE A 76 -42.87 13.72 -11.54
N HIS A 77 -42.96 12.50 -12.07
CA HIS A 77 -42.29 11.33 -11.51
C HIS A 77 -40.74 11.43 -11.55
N GLY A 78 -40.17 12.02 -12.61
CA GLY A 78 -38.74 12.30 -12.69
C GLY A 78 -38.29 13.34 -11.65
N MET A 79 -39.05 14.42 -11.49
CA MET A 79 -38.79 15.45 -10.49
C MET A 79 -38.96 14.93 -9.07
N PHE A 80 -39.96 14.08 -8.82
CA PHE A 80 -40.13 13.40 -7.55
C PHE A 80 -38.88 12.56 -7.20
N GLN A 81 -38.37 11.79 -8.16
CA GLN A 81 -37.15 11.01 -7.95
C GLN A 81 -35.93 11.90 -7.66
N GLU A 82 -35.74 12.98 -8.41
CA GLU A 82 -34.61 13.89 -8.19
C GLU A 82 -34.72 14.61 -6.84
N GLN A 83 -35.90 15.12 -6.48
CA GLN A 83 -36.16 15.73 -5.18
C GLN A 83 -35.94 14.74 -4.03
N GLU A 84 -36.40 13.51 -4.18
CA GLU A 84 -36.22 12.48 -3.16
C GLU A 84 -34.74 12.08 -3.03
N THR A 85 -33.99 11.99 -4.14
CA THR A 85 -32.55 11.73 -4.07
C THR A 85 -31.76 12.86 -3.41
N GLU A 86 -32.07 14.12 -3.70
CA GLU A 86 -31.40 15.26 -3.06
C GLU A 86 -31.83 15.40 -1.59
N ARG A 87 -33.10 15.16 -1.26
CA ARG A 87 -33.60 15.09 0.14
C ARG A 87 -32.84 14.05 0.93
N LEU A 88 -32.71 12.83 0.41
CA LEU A 88 -31.97 11.74 1.05
C LEU A 88 -30.48 12.11 1.25
N ARG A 89 -29.87 12.74 0.25
CA ARG A 89 -28.48 13.23 0.32
C ARG A 89 -28.30 14.32 1.39
N GLN A 90 -29.25 15.23 1.48
CA GLN A 90 -29.29 16.28 2.50
C GLN A 90 -29.49 15.69 3.91
N LEU A 91 -30.42 14.75 4.05
CA LEU A 91 -30.69 14.03 5.28
C LEU A 91 -29.47 13.24 5.79
N GLU A 92 -28.74 12.59 4.88
CA GLU A 92 -27.52 11.86 5.21
C GLU A 92 -26.43 12.79 5.76
N LYS A 93 -26.20 13.94 5.10
CA LYS A 93 -25.28 14.97 5.59
C LYS A 93 -25.69 15.49 6.97
N CYS A 94 -26.96 15.80 7.19
CA CYS A 94 -27.46 16.21 8.50
C CYS A 94 -27.24 15.13 9.58
N ARG A 95 -27.43 13.85 9.25
CA ARG A 95 -27.15 12.73 10.17
C ARG A 95 -25.67 12.64 10.52
N GLU A 96 -24.79 12.91 9.56
CA GLU A 96 -23.35 12.93 9.76
C GLU A 96 -22.90 14.08 10.66
N ILE A 97 -23.42 15.30 10.43
CA ILE A 97 -23.18 16.44 11.32
C ILE A 97 -23.72 16.16 12.73
N ARG A 98 -24.89 15.54 12.87
CA ARG A 98 -25.40 15.14 14.20
C ARG A 98 -24.45 14.18 14.93
N LYS A 99 -23.81 13.24 14.21
CA LYS A 99 -22.78 12.36 14.79
C LYS A 99 -21.55 13.17 15.24
N GLN A 100 -21.13 14.16 14.46
CA GLN A 100 -20.04 15.07 14.81
C GLN A 100 -20.37 15.90 16.06
N VAL A 101 -21.57 16.48 16.15
CA VAL A 101 -22.07 17.21 17.33
C VAL A 101 -22.02 16.32 18.59
N ILE A 102 -22.48 15.06 18.49
CA ILE A 102 -22.43 14.09 19.60
C ILE A 102 -20.97 13.78 20.00
N ALA A 103 -20.06 13.66 19.03
CA ALA A 103 -18.65 13.39 19.29
C ALA A 103 -17.95 14.60 19.94
N GLU A 104 -18.25 15.82 19.50
CA GLU A 104 -17.77 17.08 20.07
C GLU A 104 -18.24 17.26 21.52
N GLU A 105 -19.53 17.02 21.79
CA GLU A 105 -20.08 17.05 23.15
C GLU A 105 -19.40 16.04 24.07
N LYS A 106 -19.14 14.81 23.59
CA LYS A 106 -18.41 13.79 24.36
C LYS A 106 -16.97 14.21 24.66
N LYS A 107 -16.30 14.83 23.68
CA LYS A 107 -14.93 15.33 23.83
C LYS A 107 -14.83 16.54 24.77
N ASN A 108 -15.84 17.41 24.77
CA ASN A 108 -15.95 18.55 25.69
C ASN A 108 -16.44 18.14 27.09
N GLY A 109 -17.30 17.11 27.20
CA GLY A 109 -17.74 16.54 28.48
C GLY A 109 -16.62 15.85 29.25
N MET A 110 -15.61 15.30 28.55
CA MET A 110 -14.42 14.71 29.18
C MET A 110 -13.49 15.76 29.81
N LYS A 111 -13.54 17.03 29.37
CA LYS A 111 -12.74 18.13 29.93
C LYS A 111 -13.36 18.79 31.18
N LYS A 112 -14.61 18.46 31.53
CA LYS A 112 -15.31 19.00 32.72
C LYS A 112 -15.24 18.08 33.96
N ARG A 113 -14.41 17.05 33.94
CA ARG A 113 -14.13 16.19 35.11
C ARG A 113 -12.72 16.44 35.65
N THR A 114 -12.52 17.62 36.22
CA THR A 114 -11.45 17.88 37.20
C THR A 114 -12.11 18.05 38.57
N PRO A 115 -11.71 17.28 39.61
CA PRO A 115 -12.18 17.54 40.96
C PRO A 115 -11.36 18.71 41.49
N VAL A 116 -11.99 19.84 41.77
CA VAL A 116 -11.36 20.89 42.57
C VAL A 116 -12.06 20.96 43.92
N SER A 117 -11.21 20.76 44.91
CA SER A 117 -11.41 20.82 46.34
C SER A 117 -12.09 22.10 46.82
N SER A 118 -12.93 21.91 47.84
CA SER A 118 -13.12 22.76 49.02
C SER A 118 -12.17 23.96 49.15
N SER A 119 -12.71 25.18 49.22
CA SER A 119 -12.74 26.02 50.43
C SER A 119 -13.17 27.47 50.11
N ALA A 120 -13.71 28.13 51.13
CA ALA A 120 -13.92 29.58 51.32
C ALA A 120 -15.22 30.24 50.79
N LYS A 121 -16.22 30.26 51.70
CA LYS A 121 -16.82 31.43 52.40
C LYS A 121 -17.24 32.70 51.63
N SER A 122 -18.32 33.28 52.18
CA SER A 122 -18.85 34.66 52.04
C SER A 122 -19.81 34.85 50.86
N GLU A 123 -20.99 35.46 50.95
CA GLU A 123 -21.72 36.11 52.03
C GLU A 123 -23.20 36.22 51.58
N VAL A 124 -24.11 36.23 52.55
CA VAL A 124 -25.55 36.48 52.38
C VAL A 124 -25.76 37.99 52.15
N PRO A 125 -26.72 38.42 51.31
CA PRO A 125 -27.90 39.05 51.91
C PRO A 125 -29.23 38.53 51.35
N LYS A 126 -30.17 38.40 52.29
CA LYS A 126 -31.60 38.19 52.08
C LYS A 126 -32.21 39.43 51.43
N THR A 127 -33.08 39.24 50.44
CA THR A 127 -34.38 39.95 50.34
C THR A 127 -35.32 39.18 49.41
N VAL A 128 -36.45 38.73 49.95
CA VAL A 128 -37.72 38.52 49.24
C VAL A 128 -38.53 39.82 49.42
N PRO A 129 -39.46 40.21 48.53
CA PRO A 129 -40.61 39.35 48.20
C PRO A 129 -41.15 39.43 46.75
N GLY A 130 -41.77 38.31 46.35
CA GLY A 130 -43.03 38.26 45.62
C GLY A 130 -43.15 38.92 44.25
N SER A 131 -43.44 38.12 43.22
CA SER A 131 -44.77 38.11 42.60
C SER A 131 -44.80 37.18 41.40
N LEU A 132 -45.91 36.45 41.30
CA LEU A 132 -46.35 35.68 40.16
C LEU A 132 -46.41 36.57 38.91
N THR A 133 -45.92 36.08 37.77
CA THR A 133 -46.57 36.28 36.44
C THR A 133 -45.86 35.48 35.35
N ARG A 134 -46.44 34.32 35.04
CA ARG A 134 -46.79 33.84 33.70
C ARG A 134 -46.08 34.55 32.52
N SER A 135 -45.05 33.93 31.94
CA SER A 135 -44.46 34.38 30.66
C SER A 135 -44.93 33.48 29.52
N ARG A 136 -45.67 34.06 28.59
CA ARG A 136 -46.03 33.51 27.28
C ARG A 136 -45.57 34.53 26.24
N THR A 137 -44.77 34.09 25.24
CA THR A 137 -44.59 34.67 23.87
C THR A 137 -44.04 36.11 23.77
N ALA A 138 -43.32 36.59 22.75
CA ALA A 138 -42.86 36.17 21.43
C ALA A 138 -41.61 37.03 21.10
N TRP A 139 -40.58 36.47 20.45
CA TRP A 139 -40.18 36.80 19.07
C TRP A 139 -40.63 38.18 18.55
N GLU A 140 -39.68 39.12 18.52
CA GLU A 140 -39.79 40.32 17.69
C GLU A 140 -38.53 40.46 16.81
N ILE A 141 -38.79 40.58 15.52
CA ILE A 141 -37.86 40.78 14.43
C ILE A 141 -37.39 42.23 14.47
N ARG A 142 -36.07 42.47 14.42
CA ARG A 142 -35.52 43.79 14.10
C ARG A 142 -34.68 43.73 12.83
N SER A 143 -35.29 44.21 11.76
CA SER A 143 -34.66 44.72 10.55
C SER A 143 -33.98 46.05 10.87
N MET A 144 -32.71 46.20 10.52
CA MET A 144 -32.05 47.51 10.40
C MET A 144 -31.20 47.51 9.14
N THR A 145 -31.76 48.13 8.11
CA THR A 145 -31.07 48.74 6.97
C THR A 145 -30.35 50.00 7.44
N SER A 146 -29.11 50.22 7.01
CA SER A 146 -28.62 51.54 6.58
C SER A 146 -27.16 51.45 6.10
N GLU A 147 -27.00 51.60 4.79
CA GLU A 147 -25.81 52.18 4.16
C GLU A 147 -25.63 53.63 4.62
N SER A 148 -24.38 54.06 4.82
CA SER A 148 -23.87 55.32 4.27
C SER A 148 -22.38 55.53 4.56
N THR A 149 -21.60 55.42 3.49
CA THR A 149 -20.67 56.43 2.94
C THR A 149 -19.61 57.15 3.80
N ARG A 150 -18.41 57.16 3.19
CA ARG A 150 -17.35 58.20 3.22
C ARG A 150 -16.53 58.28 4.53
N SER A 151 -15.22 58.48 4.55
CA SER A 151 -14.24 59.08 3.63
C SER A 151 -12.85 58.55 3.99
N SER A 152 -12.06 58.02 3.05
CA SER A 152 -10.82 58.58 2.47
C SER A 152 -9.95 59.47 3.37
N GLN A 153 -8.72 59.03 3.66
CA GLN A 153 -7.43 59.72 3.42
C GLN A 153 -6.27 58.82 3.91
N GLU A 154 -5.46 58.27 2.99
CA GLU A 154 -4.12 58.74 2.56
C GLU A 154 -2.99 58.43 3.57
N ARG A 155 -2.04 57.56 3.16
CA ARG A 155 -0.59 57.82 2.92
C ARG A 155 0.16 58.20 4.22
N SER A 156 1.27 57.59 4.63
CA SER A 156 2.46 57.12 3.90
C SER A 156 3.41 56.39 4.86
N ASP A 157 4.11 55.37 4.33
CA ASP A 157 5.53 54.99 4.43
C ASP A 157 6.44 55.24 5.67
N VAL A 158 7.42 54.32 5.74
CA VAL A 158 8.81 54.39 6.27
C VAL A 158 9.11 53.84 7.70
N ASP A 159 9.52 52.55 7.69
CA ASP A 159 10.81 52.01 8.17
C ASP A 159 11.09 51.64 9.66
N ASP A 160 11.88 50.55 9.71
CA ASP A 160 12.86 50.08 10.69
C ASP A 160 12.47 49.22 11.91
N GLY A 161 13.26 48.15 12.11
CA GLY A 161 13.49 47.55 13.42
C GLY A 161 13.07 46.10 13.67
N THR A 162 13.67 45.12 12.97
CA THR A 162 13.97 43.79 13.60
C THR A 162 15.06 43.96 14.68
N PRO A 163 15.20 43.12 15.75
CA PRO A 163 15.22 41.65 15.62
C PRO A 163 14.89 40.77 16.86
N THR A 164 14.87 39.45 16.59
CA THR A 164 15.20 38.29 17.44
C THR A 164 14.13 37.51 18.27
N LYS A 165 14.00 36.23 17.85
CA LYS A 165 14.13 34.96 18.61
C LYS A 165 12.94 34.34 19.40
N THR A 166 12.48 33.23 18.80
CA THR A 166 12.37 31.85 19.35
C THR A 166 11.17 31.42 20.22
N LYS A 167 10.41 30.42 19.74
CA LYS A 167 10.31 28.99 20.20
C LYS A 167 9.01 28.37 19.61
N ARG A 168 9.06 27.37 18.70
CA ARG A 168 9.02 25.89 18.94
C ARG A 168 7.88 25.49 19.90
N THR A 169 6.92 24.59 19.62
CA THR A 169 6.94 23.19 19.09
C THR A 169 5.50 22.80 18.70
N ARG A 170 5.20 22.16 17.55
CA ARG A 170 5.34 20.74 17.12
C ARG A 170 4.37 19.74 17.77
N SER A 171 3.46 19.21 16.93
CA SER A 171 2.56 18.09 17.16
C SER A 171 3.27 16.73 17.18
N ARG A 172 2.75 15.80 17.98
CA ARG A 172 3.11 14.37 18.00
C ARG A 172 1.92 13.50 17.55
N HIS A 173 2.26 12.45 16.79
CA HIS A 173 1.41 11.38 16.22
C HIS A 173 0.80 10.41 17.26
N PRO A 174 -0.03 9.46 16.80
CA PRO A 174 0.03 8.07 17.30
C PRO A 174 -0.06 7.00 16.16
N PRO A 175 0.16 5.68 16.42
CA PRO A 175 1.16 4.88 15.72
C PRO A 175 0.67 3.53 15.13
N ARG A 176 1.54 2.80 14.41
CA ARG A 176 1.43 1.32 14.25
C ARG A 176 2.79 0.65 14.03
N SER A 177 3.15 -0.27 14.93
CA SER A 177 4.22 -1.29 14.92
C SER A 177 3.93 -2.37 13.86
N GLN A 178 4.84 -2.95 13.08
CA GLN A 178 6.18 -3.57 13.23
C GLN A 178 6.23 -4.90 14.00
N SER A 179 6.40 -5.98 13.22
CA SER A 179 7.02 -7.25 13.60
C SER A 179 8.38 -7.36 12.87
N ALA A 180 9.31 -8.04 13.52
CA ALA A 180 10.76 -7.97 13.33
C ALA A 180 11.33 -8.77 12.16
N THR A 181 12.47 -8.31 11.62
CA THR A 181 13.67 -9.13 11.38
C THR A 181 14.92 -8.24 11.37
N ARG A 182 16.01 -8.78 11.94
CA ARG A 182 17.30 -8.15 12.24
C ARG A 182 18.20 -7.95 11.01
N LEU A 183 19.00 -6.88 11.07
CA LEU A 183 20.41 -6.70 10.67
C LEU A 183 20.82 -7.22 9.28
N THR A 184 21.34 -6.41 8.36
CA THR A 184 22.67 -5.78 8.47
C THR A 184 22.83 -4.52 7.59
N ARG A 185 23.35 -3.46 8.20
CA ARG A 185 24.49 -2.63 7.73
C ARG A 185 24.51 -2.25 6.23
N SER A 186 24.02 -1.06 5.89
CA SER A 186 24.81 0.02 5.23
C SER A 186 23.90 1.15 4.70
N THR A 187 24.16 2.34 5.25
CA THR A 187 24.06 3.70 4.68
C THR A 187 23.40 3.89 3.30
N SER A 188 22.16 4.42 3.36
CA SER A 188 21.67 5.66 2.73
C SER A 188 21.97 6.00 1.25
N LEU A 189 20.86 5.94 0.48
CA LEU A 189 20.29 6.97 -0.44
C LEU A 189 21.20 7.55 -1.54
N ARG A 190 20.94 7.21 -2.82
CA ARG A 190 20.01 7.92 -3.74
C ARG A 190 20.23 9.43 -3.79
N LEU A 191 20.95 9.81 -4.85
CA LEU A 191 21.09 11.16 -5.38
C LEU A 191 19.74 11.70 -5.87
N SER A 192 19.53 12.98 -5.61
CA SER A 192 18.85 13.89 -6.52
C SER A 192 19.59 15.23 -6.39
N ASP A 193 20.19 15.67 -7.50
CA ASP A 193 20.16 17.05 -8.02
C ASP A 193 20.27 18.19 -6.97
N LEU A 194 21.23 19.11 -7.01
CA LEU A 194 21.72 19.87 -8.16
C LEU A 194 22.77 20.89 -7.63
N GLN A 195 23.48 21.48 -8.60
CA GLN A 195 24.17 22.78 -8.55
C GLN A 195 25.60 22.86 -7.98
N LYS A 196 26.48 23.18 -8.94
CA LYS A 196 27.54 24.19 -8.92
C LYS A 196 28.48 24.12 -7.71
N LEU A 197 29.73 23.75 -7.97
CA LEU A 197 30.85 24.69 -7.93
C LEU A 197 32.12 24.02 -8.46
N SER A 198 32.89 24.85 -9.15
CA SER A 198 34.29 24.68 -9.50
C SER A 198 35.19 24.40 -8.29
N ILE A 199 36.37 23.87 -8.59
CA ILE A 199 37.67 23.96 -7.88
C ILE A 199 38.23 22.60 -7.41
N SER A 200 39.32 22.25 -8.10
CA SER A 200 40.52 21.49 -7.70
C SER A 200 40.40 20.19 -6.90
N GLY A 201 41.11 19.16 -7.38
CA GLY A 201 41.30 17.94 -6.59
C GLY A 201 41.81 16.75 -7.39
N SER A 202 43.05 16.85 -7.86
CA SER A 202 43.81 15.82 -8.56
C SER A 202 43.79 14.43 -7.87
N ARG A 203 43.50 13.38 -8.65
CA ARG A 203 44.09 12.03 -8.48
C ARG A 203 43.88 11.19 -9.75
N PRO A 204 44.89 11.06 -10.63
CA PRO A 204 44.82 10.11 -11.74
C PRO A 204 45.25 8.71 -11.28
N SER A 205 44.34 7.76 -11.51
CA SER A 205 44.58 6.32 -11.41
C SER A 205 45.72 5.88 -12.34
N SER A 206 46.56 4.99 -11.83
CA SER A 206 47.80 4.44 -12.40
C SER A 206 47.64 3.62 -13.70
N ALA A 207 46.48 3.67 -14.36
CA ALA A 207 46.21 2.97 -15.62
C ALA A 207 46.77 3.69 -16.86
N SER A 208 46.92 5.03 -16.84
CA SER A 208 47.40 5.78 -18.01
C SER A 208 48.90 5.58 -18.28
N ARG A 209 49.73 5.49 -17.23
CA ARG A 209 51.19 5.33 -17.38
C ARG A 209 51.63 3.99 -17.99
N ARG A 210 50.81 2.94 -17.89
CA ARG A 210 51.09 1.63 -18.51
C ARG A 210 50.82 1.59 -20.01
N ARG A 211 49.96 2.48 -20.52
CA ARG A 211 49.73 2.63 -21.97
C ARG A 211 50.86 3.43 -22.62
N GLU A 212 51.32 4.50 -21.97
CA GLU A 212 52.43 5.33 -22.45
C GLU A 212 53.78 4.59 -22.42
N SER A 213 54.04 3.76 -21.40
CA SER A 213 55.28 2.95 -21.34
C SER A 213 55.35 1.86 -22.41
N ASN A 214 54.21 1.29 -22.82
CA ASN A 214 54.15 0.30 -23.90
C ASN A 214 54.32 0.94 -25.29
N ILE A 215 53.89 2.19 -25.48
CA ILE A 215 54.08 2.94 -26.72
C ILE A 215 55.55 3.39 -26.87
N ALA A 216 56.20 3.77 -25.77
CA ALA A 216 57.63 4.09 -25.74
C ALA A 216 58.51 2.87 -26.07
N MET A 217 58.18 1.68 -25.56
CA MET A 217 58.89 0.43 -25.86
C MET A 217 58.70 -0.04 -27.32
N ARG A 218 57.55 0.28 -27.95
CA ARG A 218 57.27 -0.06 -29.36
C ARG A 218 58.13 0.73 -30.34
N ARG A 219 58.46 1.98 -30.01
CA ARG A 219 59.31 2.84 -30.85
C ARG A 219 60.79 2.46 -30.83
N THR A 220 61.26 1.83 -29.76
CA THR A 220 62.67 1.39 -29.64
C THR A 220 62.94 0.00 -30.24
N LEU A 221 61.91 -0.79 -30.57
CA LEU A 221 62.04 -2.11 -31.19
C LEU A 221 61.82 -2.12 -32.71
N SER A 222 61.35 -1.02 -33.29
CA SER A 222 61.07 -0.91 -34.73
C SER A 222 62.32 -0.64 -35.60
N GLY A 223 63.50 -0.46 -34.99
CA GLY A 223 64.75 -0.09 -35.68
C GLY A 223 65.95 -0.98 -35.37
N ALA A 224 65.77 -2.10 -34.66
CA ALA A 224 66.81 -3.10 -34.45
C ALA A 224 66.44 -4.35 -35.25
N ASP A 225 67.40 -4.98 -35.93
CA ASP A 225 67.16 -6.21 -36.70
C ASP A 225 66.78 -7.37 -35.77
N LEU A 226 65.48 -7.57 -35.56
CA LEU A 226 64.95 -8.75 -34.87
C LEU A 226 65.13 -10.01 -35.74
N PRO A 227 65.58 -11.15 -35.16
CA PRO A 227 65.64 -12.44 -35.84
C PRO A 227 64.29 -12.86 -36.46
N GLU A 228 64.34 -13.60 -37.56
CA GLU A 228 63.17 -13.96 -38.38
C GLU A 228 62.09 -14.73 -37.61
N ARG A 229 62.50 -15.55 -36.63
CA ARG A 229 61.58 -16.25 -35.71
C ARG A 229 60.78 -15.27 -34.85
N ASP A 230 61.43 -14.21 -34.37
CA ASP A 230 60.80 -13.23 -33.48
C ASP A 230 59.96 -12.23 -34.29
N ARG A 231 60.35 -11.90 -35.53
CA ARG A 231 59.46 -11.19 -36.48
C ARG A 231 58.15 -11.94 -36.69
N ARG A 232 58.21 -13.26 -36.87
CA ARG A 232 57.02 -14.11 -37.07
C ARG A 232 56.14 -14.18 -35.82
N ILE A 233 56.73 -14.16 -34.62
CA ILE A 233 56.00 -14.12 -33.35
C ILE A 233 55.31 -12.76 -33.18
N VAL A 234 55.99 -11.65 -33.47
CA VAL A 234 55.41 -10.30 -33.41
C VAL A 234 54.25 -10.17 -34.41
N GLU A 235 54.43 -10.65 -35.64
CA GLU A 235 53.39 -10.63 -36.67
C GLU A 235 52.18 -11.49 -36.27
N LEU A 236 52.39 -12.66 -35.65
CA LEU A 236 51.33 -13.50 -35.08
C LEU A 236 50.60 -12.79 -33.93
N MET A 237 51.33 -12.12 -33.04
CA MET A 237 50.74 -11.35 -31.92
C MET A 237 49.94 -10.15 -32.43
N GLU A 238 50.42 -9.45 -33.46
CA GLU A 238 49.68 -8.37 -34.11
C GLU A 238 48.45 -8.88 -34.87
N SER A 239 48.55 -10.04 -35.53
CA SER A 239 47.42 -10.71 -36.17
C SER A 239 46.37 -11.17 -35.14
N ARG A 240 46.80 -11.74 -34.02
CA ARG A 240 45.90 -12.15 -32.92
C ARG A 240 45.23 -10.94 -32.28
N ARG A 241 45.98 -9.87 -32.02
CA ARG A 241 45.46 -8.63 -31.45
C ARG A 241 44.46 -7.96 -32.39
N ARG A 242 44.72 -7.95 -33.70
CA ARG A 242 43.76 -7.47 -34.71
C ARG A 242 42.45 -8.27 -34.67
N ARG A 243 42.51 -9.60 -34.61
CA ARG A 243 41.30 -10.44 -34.45
C ARG A 243 40.56 -10.16 -33.15
N GLU A 244 41.27 -9.93 -32.05
CA GLU A 244 40.67 -9.58 -30.76
C GLU A 244 40.02 -8.19 -30.80
N GLU A 245 40.61 -7.23 -31.50
CA GLU A 245 40.06 -5.89 -31.75
C GLU A 245 38.80 -5.98 -32.65
N GLU A 246 38.86 -6.72 -33.75
CA GLU A 246 37.70 -7.01 -34.63
C GLU A 246 36.55 -7.68 -33.85
N HIS A 247 36.85 -8.67 -33.00
CA HIS A 247 35.84 -9.30 -32.15
C HIS A 247 35.27 -8.36 -31.09
N ALA A 248 36.07 -7.44 -30.56
CA ALA A 248 35.59 -6.42 -29.64
C ALA A 248 34.66 -5.43 -30.35
N GLU A 249 35.01 -5.02 -31.57
CA GLU A 249 34.19 -4.16 -32.43
C GLU A 249 32.87 -4.83 -32.82
N ILE A 250 32.90 -6.11 -33.18
CA ILE A 250 31.67 -6.87 -33.48
C ILE A 250 30.77 -6.93 -32.24
N LYS A 251 31.33 -7.11 -31.03
CA LYS A 251 30.55 -7.11 -29.79
C LYS A 251 29.96 -5.73 -29.47
N THR A 252 30.70 -4.64 -29.67
CA THR A 252 30.19 -3.29 -29.42
C THR A 252 29.09 -2.95 -30.42
N ILE A 253 29.26 -3.31 -31.70
CA ILE A 253 28.22 -3.13 -32.73
C ILE A 253 26.98 -3.99 -32.42
N ALA A 254 27.14 -5.25 -32.01
CA ALA A 254 26.03 -6.12 -31.61
C ALA A 254 25.29 -5.57 -30.37
N GLN A 255 26.02 -5.00 -29.41
CA GLN A 255 25.40 -4.40 -28.23
C GLN A 255 24.64 -3.10 -28.58
N LEU A 256 25.23 -2.23 -29.42
CA LEU A 256 24.57 -1.00 -29.89
C LEU A 256 23.31 -1.31 -30.70
N THR A 257 23.38 -2.27 -31.61
CA THR A 257 22.21 -2.69 -32.41
C THR A 257 21.11 -3.29 -31.54
N TRP A 258 21.45 -4.08 -30.52
CA TRP A 258 20.47 -4.58 -29.55
C TRP A 258 19.86 -3.48 -28.68
N GLU A 259 20.66 -2.50 -28.26
CA GLU A 259 20.18 -1.33 -27.50
C GLU A 259 19.26 -0.46 -28.36
N GLU A 260 19.61 -0.21 -29.63
CA GLU A 260 18.75 0.50 -30.58
C GLU A 260 17.43 -0.24 -30.84
N GLU A 261 17.46 -1.56 -31.01
CA GLU A 261 16.26 -2.36 -31.23
C GLU A 261 15.33 -2.35 -30.00
N ARG A 262 15.91 -2.48 -28.81
CA ARG A 262 15.16 -2.37 -27.55
C ARG A 262 14.56 -0.98 -27.38
N GLU A 263 15.27 0.06 -27.78
CA GLU A 263 14.79 1.43 -27.72
C GLU A 263 13.66 1.68 -28.72
N ARG A 264 13.78 1.18 -29.96
CA ARG A 264 12.70 1.21 -30.95
C ARG A 264 11.47 0.45 -30.47
N GLU A 265 11.66 -0.69 -29.83
CA GLU A 265 10.56 -1.45 -29.26
C GLU A 265 9.90 -0.70 -28.08
N ARG A 266 10.69 -0.06 -27.23
CA ARG A 266 10.19 0.79 -26.13
C ARG A 266 9.36 1.95 -26.65
N ILE A 267 9.88 2.69 -27.64
CA ILE A 267 9.16 3.78 -28.29
C ILE A 267 7.87 3.26 -28.94
N ARG A 268 7.90 2.11 -29.62
CA ARG A 268 6.70 1.51 -30.23
C ARG A 268 5.65 1.14 -29.19
N ARG A 269 6.06 0.58 -28.04
CA ARG A 269 5.16 0.25 -26.93
C ARG A 269 4.59 1.51 -26.28
N GLU A 270 5.39 2.54 -26.07
CA GLU A 270 4.94 3.83 -25.54
C GLU A 270 3.95 4.52 -26.49
N MET A 271 4.20 4.49 -27.80
CA MET A 271 3.29 5.01 -28.82
C MET A 271 1.96 4.24 -28.83
N ALA A 272 1.98 2.91 -28.79
CA ALA A 272 0.78 2.09 -28.72
C ALA A 272 -0.01 2.31 -27.42
N GLU A 273 0.68 2.47 -26.29
CA GLU A 273 0.05 2.79 -25.00
C GLU A 273 -0.57 4.19 -25.01
N ASN A 274 0.12 5.18 -25.60
CA ASN A 274 -0.38 6.54 -25.75
C ASN A 274 -1.60 6.59 -26.68
N GLU A 275 -1.60 5.86 -27.79
CA GLU A 275 -2.78 5.73 -28.66
C GLU A 275 -3.96 5.06 -27.95
N ARG A 276 -3.70 4.05 -27.12
CA ARG A 276 -4.74 3.42 -26.30
C ARG A 276 -5.32 4.40 -25.28
N LYS A 277 -4.46 5.18 -24.60
CA LYS A 277 -4.87 6.23 -23.67
C LYS A 277 -5.68 7.33 -24.38
N GLN A 278 -5.26 7.75 -25.58
CA GLN A 278 -5.99 8.73 -26.39
C GLN A 278 -7.37 8.21 -26.82
N ARG A 279 -7.47 6.94 -27.26
CA ARG A 279 -8.77 6.34 -27.59
C ARG A 279 -9.72 6.31 -26.40
N ILE A 280 -9.25 5.90 -25.23
CA ILE A 280 -10.05 5.90 -24.00
C ILE A 280 -10.45 7.33 -23.60
N ALA A 281 -9.54 8.30 -23.71
CA ALA A 281 -9.83 9.70 -23.41
C ALA A 281 -10.88 10.30 -24.35
N LEU A 282 -10.83 9.98 -25.65
CA LEU A 282 -11.83 10.41 -26.63
C LEU A 282 -13.18 9.75 -26.38
N GLU A 283 -13.21 8.46 -26.04
CA GLU A 283 -14.46 7.76 -25.68
C GLU A 283 -15.09 8.34 -24.41
N ASN A 284 -14.29 8.62 -23.39
CA ASN A 284 -14.75 9.25 -22.16
C ASN A 284 -15.26 10.67 -22.41
N ARG A 285 -14.55 11.47 -23.20
CA ARG A 285 -14.99 12.83 -23.58
C ARG A 285 -16.32 12.79 -24.34
N ARG A 286 -16.50 11.83 -25.25
CA ARG A 286 -17.78 11.64 -25.96
C ARG A 286 -18.92 11.28 -25.01
N LYS A 287 -18.68 10.39 -24.04
CA LYS A 287 -19.67 10.04 -23.01
C LYS A 287 -19.99 11.23 -22.11
N GLU A 288 -18.99 12.02 -21.72
CA GLU A 288 -19.19 13.25 -20.93
C GLU A 288 -20.00 14.29 -21.70
N GLU A 289 -19.71 14.49 -22.99
CA GLU A 289 -20.48 15.39 -23.86
C GLU A 289 -21.92 14.92 -24.06
N GLU A 290 -22.16 13.61 -24.20
CA GLU A 290 -23.50 13.02 -24.29
C GLU A 290 -24.28 13.18 -22.98
N MET A 291 -23.65 12.93 -21.83
CA MET A 291 -24.24 13.17 -20.51
C MET A 291 -24.54 14.66 -20.29
N ARG A 292 -23.66 15.55 -20.74
CA ARG A 292 -23.89 17.01 -20.68
C ARG A 292 -25.06 17.40 -21.57
N ARG A 293 -25.15 16.87 -22.80
CA ARG A 293 -26.27 17.15 -23.71
C ARG A 293 -27.59 16.66 -23.13
N ARG A 294 -27.62 15.45 -22.57
CA ARG A 294 -28.80 14.89 -21.91
C ARG A 294 -29.22 15.71 -20.69
N LYS A 295 -28.26 16.20 -19.91
CA LYS A 295 -28.53 17.09 -18.78
C LYS A 295 -29.07 18.47 -19.23
N GLU A 296 -28.56 19.00 -20.34
CA GLU A 296 -29.07 20.25 -20.94
C GLU A 296 -30.47 20.08 -21.54
N GLU A 297 -30.76 18.94 -22.17
CA GLU A 297 -32.09 18.57 -22.64
C GLU A 297 -33.09 18.48 -21.47
N MET A 298 -32.74 17.75 -20.41
CA MET A 298 -33.55 17.69 -19.18
C MET A 298 -33.78 19.07 -18.55
N ARG A 299 -32.74 19.91 -18.50
CA ARG A 299 -32.87 21.28 -17.95
C ARG A 299 -33.78 22.16 -18.81
N ARG A 300 -33.72 22.03 -20.14
CA ARG A 300 -34.63 22.75 -21.05
C ARG A 300 -36.07 22.27 -20.91
N GLU A 301 -36.29 20.96 -20.73
CA GLU A 301 -37.62 20.41 -20.46
C GLU A 301 -38.17 20.91 -19.11
N GLU A 302 -37.34 20.95 -18.07
CA GLU A 302 -37.71 21.51 -16.76
C GLU A 302 -38.03 23.01 -16.84
N GLU A 303 -37.22 23.79 -17.58
CA GLU A 303 -37.45 25.23 -17.81
C GLU A 303 -38.75 25.48 -18.59
N ALA A 304 -39.06 24.69 -19.62
CA ALA A 304 -40.30 24.79 -20.39
C ALA A 304 -41.53 24.49 -19.51
N LEU A 305 -41.47 23.43 -18.71
CA LEU A 305 -42.55 23.08 -17.80
C LEU A 305 -42.79 24.13 -16.71
N ARG A 306 -41.72 24.76 -16.21
CA ARG A 306 -41.85 25.90 -15.29
C ARG A 306 -42.57 27.08 -15.93
N GLN A 307 -42.28 27.38 -17.20
CA GLN A 307 -42.96 28.46 -17.92
C GLN A 307 -44.45 28.14 -18.14
N ASP A 308 -44.79 26.89 -18.47
CA ASP A 308 -46.20 26.45 -18.59
C ASP A 308 -46.94 26.55 -17.25
N LEU A 309 -46.25 26.20 -16.15
CA LEU A 309 -46.71 26.38 -14.78
C LEU A 309 -47.08 27.82 -14.45
N GLU A 310 -46.14 28.72 -14.71
CA GLU A 310 -46.26 30.14 -14.41
C GLU A 310 -47.36 30.78 -15.24
N ALA A 311 -47.51 30.38 -16.51
CA ALA A 311 -48.62 30.80 -17.37
C ALA A 311 -49.98 30.31 -16.85
N ALA A 312 -50.07 29.07 -16.35
CA ALA A 312 -51.29 28.51 -15.76
C ALA A 312 -51.68 29.20 -14.44
N VAL A 313 -50.70 29.45 -13.57
CA VAL A 313 -50.90 30.19 -12.30
C VAL A 313 -51.27 31.65 -12.60
N GLY A 314 -50.61 32.29 -13.55
CA GLY A 314 -50.93 33.66 -14.00
C GLY A 314 -52.36 33.79 -14.52
N SER A 315 -52.81 32.83 -15.34
CA SER A 315 -54.18 32.79 -15.88
C SER A 315 -55.23 32.59 -14.77
N LYS A 316 -54.97 31.68 -13.81
CA LYS A 316 -55.85 31.48 -12.64
C LYS A 316 -55.92 32.73 -11.76
N MET A 317 -54.79 33.38 -11.50
CA MET A 317 -54.73 34.61 -10.72
C MET A 317 -55.51 35.76 -11.38
N GLN A 318 -55.42 35.92 -12.70
CA GLN A 318 -56.21 36.90 -13.44
C GLN A 318 -57.72 36.64 -13.28
N SER A 319 -58.17 35.40 -13.49
CA SER A 319 -59.59 35.03 -13.31
C SER A 319 -60.12 35.29 -11.88
N TRP A 320 -59.28 35.08 -10.86
CA TRP A 320 -59.62 35.35 -9.46
C TRP A 320 -59.74 36.86 -9.19
N THR A 321 -58.82 37.66 -9.72
CA THR A 321 -58.89 39.13 -9.57
C THR A 321 -60.10 39.74 -10.27
N GLU A 322 -60.51 39.20 -11.41
CA GLU A 322 -61.72 39.62 -12.12
C GLU A 322 -62.99 39.23 -11.35
N GLY A 323 -63.04 38.02 -10.79
CA GLY A 323 -64.14 37.58 -9.93
C GLY A 323 -64.32 38.44 -8.67
N HIS A 324 -63.21 38.83 -8.03
CA HIS A 324 -63.23 39.72 -6.85
C HIS A 324 -63.83 41.10 -7.19
N LYS A 325 -63.41 41.71 -8.31
CA LYS A 325 -63.92 43.02 -8.75
C LYS A 325 -65.43 42.99 -9.03
N VAL A 326 -65.93 41.91 -9.63
CA VAL A 326 -67.38 41.74 -9.90
C VAL A 326 -68.18 41.62 -8.59
N GLN A 327 -67.62 40.95 -7.58
CA GLN A 327 -68.27 40.77 -6.28
C GLN A 327 -68.35 42.08 -5.49
N GLU A 328 -67.31 42.92 -5.53
CA GLU A 328 -67.29 44.23 -4.87
C GLU A 328 -68.29 45.21 -5.49
N ALA A 329 -68.39 45.25 -6.83
CA ALA A 329 -69.37 46.09 -7.53
C ALA A 329 -70.83 45.74 -7.16
N ARG A 330 -71.11 44.45 -6.91
CA ARG A 330 -72.44 43.98 -6.48
C ARG A 330 -72.79 44.43 -5.05
N ARG A 331 -71.80 44.44 -4.14
CA ARG A 331 -71.99 44.91 -2.75
C ARG A 331 -72.30 46.41 -2.69
N GLN A 332 -71.63 47.21 -3.51
CA GLN A 332 -71.85 48.67 -3.54
C GLN A 332 -73.25 49.05 -4.02
N ARG A 333 -73.82 48.34 -5.01
CA ARG A 333 -75.20 48.56 -5.48
C ARG A 333 -76.24 48.26 -4.41
N HIS A 334 -76.06 47.18 -3.64
CA HIS A 334 -77.01 46.80 -2.59
C HIS A 334 -77.03 47.80 -1.42
N LEU A 335 -75.87 48.40 -1.08
CA LEU A 335 -75.79 49.42 -0.04
C LEU A 335 -76.56 50.71 -0.41
N GLN A 336 -76.52 51.10 -1.69
CA GLN A 336 -77.19 52.30 -2.18
C GLN A 336 -78.73 52.16 -2.14
N GLU A 337 -79.27 50.99 -2.46
CA GLU A 337 -80.71 50.72 -2.37
C GLU A 337 -81.25 50.79 -0.93
N LYS A 338 -80.49 50.28 0.04
CA LYS A 338 -80.90 50.27 1.45
C LYS A 338 -80.98 51.69 2.03
N LYS A 339 -80.03 52.55 1.66
CA LYS A 339 -79.96 53.96 2.11
C LYS A 339 -81.14 54.80 1.63
N MET A 340 -81.68 54.50 0.44
CA MET A 340 -82.85 55.21 -0.11
C MET A 340 -84.17 54.83 0.58
N ARG A 341 -84.30 53.58 1.06
CA ARG A 341 -85.51 53.10 1.76
C ARG A 341 -85.61 53.63 3.20
N GLU A 342 -84.48 53.72 3.92
CA GLU A 342 -84.46 54.23 5.30
C GLU A 342 -84.82 55.73 5.41
N MET A 343 -84.51 56.53 4.38
CA MET A 343 -84.86 57.96 4.35
C MET A 343 -86.38 58.20 4.20
N GLN A 344 -87.11 57.28 3.56
CA GLN A 344 -88.54 57.40 3.30
C GLN A 344 -89.37 57.14 4.57
N LEU A 345 -89.01 56.10 5.34
CA LEU A 345 -89.68 55.73 6.59
C LEU A 345 -89.55 56.79 7.71
N LYS A 346 -88.46 57.56 7.72
CA LYS A 346 -88.18 58.57 8.76
C LYS A 346 -89.09 59.81 8.66
N ARG A 347 -89.62 60.12 7.47
CA ARG A 347 -90.51 61.28 7.25
C ARG A 347 -91.96 61.02 7.67
N GLU A 348 -92.40 59.77 7.63
CA GLU A 348 -93.77 59.37 7.97
C GLU A 348 -94.00 59.27 9.49
N GLN A 349 -92.93 59.11 10.27
CA GLN A 349 -92.99 58.87 11.71
C GLN A 349 -93.06 60.16 12.55
N GLU A 350 -92.56 61.29 12.04
CA GLU A 350 -92.59 62.60 12.74
C GLU A 350 -93.97 63.27 12.76
N GLN A 351 -94.85 62.96 11.79
CA GLN A 351 -96.19 63.55 11.72
C GLN A 351 -97.19 62.94 12.71
N ARG A 352 -97.04 61.65 13.03
CA ARG A 352 -97.97 60.90 13.90
C ARG A 352 -97.76 61.09 15.41
N LEU A 353 -96.63 61.69 15.80
CA LEU A 353 -96.26 61.89 17.22
C LEU A 353 -96.79 63.19 17.82
N ARG A 354 -97.12 64.20 17.00
CA ARG A 354 -97.59 65.52 17.47
C ARG A 354 -99.05 65.55 17.93
N GLU A 355 -99.88 64.64 17.44
CA GLU A 355 -101.32 64.61 17.76
C GLU A 355 -101.64 63.87 19.07
N LYS A 356 -100.74 62.98 19.52
CA LYS A 356 -100.94 62.16 20.74
C LYS A 356 -100.49 62.81 22.06
N GLU A 357 -99.72 63.90 22.00
CA GLU A 357 -99.15 64.54 23.20
C GLU A 357 -100.10 65.53 23.90
N ALA A 358 -101.21 65.91 23.26
CA ALA A 358 -102.23 66.82 23.83
C ALA A 358 -103.28 66.07 24.68
N GLU A 359 -103.67 64.86 24.28
CA GLU A 359 -104.73 64.08 24.93
C GLU A 359 -104.26 63.38 26.23
N ILE A 360 -102.95 63.15 26.37
CA ILE A 360 -102.36 62.42 27.51
C ILE A 360 -102.26 63.27 28.79
N ARG A 361 -102.26 64.61 28.68
CA ARG A 361 -102.08 65.49 29.86
C ARG A 361 -103.33 65.60 30.73
N ALA A 362 -104.53 65.66 30.13
CA ALA A 362 -105.78 65.83 30.87
C ALA A 362 -106.31 64.54 31.52
N PHE A 363 -105.85 63.36 31.07
CA PHE A 363 -106.28 62.06 31.60
C PHE A 363 -105.43 61.56 32.79
N ARG A 364 -104.22 62.09 32.99
CA ARG A 364 -103.27 61.61 34.02
C ARG A 364 -103.69 61.97 35.45
N GLU A 365 -104.13 63.20 35.68
CA GLU A 365 -104.41 63.69 37.04
C GLU A 365 -105.64 63.04 37.69
N SER A 366 -106.62 62.60 36.89
CA SER A 366 -107.82 61.90 37.39
C SER A 366 -107.60 60.40 37.65
N VAL A 367 -106.58 59.81 37.00
CA VAL A 367 -106.27 58.37 37.07
C VAL A 367 -105.28 58.04 38.19
N GLU A 368 -104.38 58.97 38.55
CA GLU A 368 -103.37 58.78 39.60
C GLU A 368 -103.96 58.46 40.99
N GLN A 369 -105.12 59.03 41.32
CA GLN A 369 -105.77 58.83 42.62
C GLN A 369 -106.50 57.48 42.73
N GLN A 370 -107.01 56.92 41.62
CA GLN A 370 -107.56 55.55 41.58
C GLN A 370 -106.46 54.48 41.38
N GLN A 371 -105.32 54.87 40.83
CA GLN A 371 -104.17 53.98 40.64
C GLN A 371 -103.56 53.55 41.97
N MET A 372 -103.36 54.44 42.94
CA MET A 372 -102.65 54.12 44.19
C MET A 372 -103.28 53.00 45.04
N ALA A 373 -104.61 52.83 44.99
CA ALA A 373 -105.32 51.76 45.72
C ALA A 373 -105.35 50.42 44.94
N ARG A 374 -105.34 50.48 43.59
CA ARG A 374 -105.23 49.30 42.72
C ARG A 374 -103.78 48.83 42.58
N THR A 375 -102.78 49.71 42.69
CA THR A 375 -101.35 49.36 42.65
C THR A 375 -100.94 48.56 43.87
N ALA A 376 -101.42 48.88 45.08
CA ALA A 376 -101.08 48.14 46.29
C ALA A 376 -101.61 46.68 46.29
N THR A 377 -102.87 46.47 45.88
CA THR A 377 -103.48 45.13 45.76
C THR A 377 -102.94 44.35 44.54
N ALA A 378 -102.63 45.05 43.44
CA ALA A 378 -101.92 44.49 42.30
C ALA A 378 -100.45 44.15 42.62
N GLU A 379 -99.80 44.88 43.52
CA GLU A 379 -98.42 44.64 43.96
C GLU A 379 -98.34 43.37 44.81
N GLU A 380 -99.26 43.14 45.74
CA GLU A 380 -99.25 41.91 46.55
C GLU A 380 -99.51 40.66 45.69
N THR A 381 -100.46 40.74 44.74
CA THR A 381 -100.73 39.65 43.79
C THR A 381 -99.57 39.46 42.80
N ARG A 382 -98.90 40.54 42.38
CA ARG A 382 -97.68 40.51 41.55
C ARG A 382 -96.50 39.92 42.32
N MET A 383 -96.37 40.18 43.62
CA MET A 383 -95.31 39.61 44.46
C MET A 383 -95.53 38.11 44.71
N LYS A 384 -96.77 37.68 44.99
CA LYS A 384 -97.12 36.25 45.08
C LYS A 384 -96.91 35.52 43.74
N ARG A 385 -97.29 36.12 42.62
CA ARG A 385 -97.01 35.58 41.27
C ARG A 385 -95.51 35.52 40.98
N ARG A 386 -94.74 36.56 41.31
CA ARG A 386 -93.27 36.59 41.18
C ARG A 386 -92.60 35.53 42.04
N HIS A 387 -93.08 35.29 43.26
CA HIS A 387 -92.54 34.22 44.12
C HIS A 387 -92.84 32.82 43.56
N LEU A 388 -94.07 32.57 43.09
CA LEU A 388 -94.41 31.30 42.43
C LEU A 388 -93.64 31.11 41.12
N GLU A 389 -93.46 32.17 40.33
CA GLU A 389 -92.67 32.16 39.10
C GLU A 389 -91.19 31.93 39.40
N HIS A 390 -90.63 32.61 40.40
CA HIS A 390 -89.25 32.40 40.86
C HIS A 390 -89.03 30.97 41.38
N HIS A 391 -89.98 30.41 42.13
CA HIS A 391 -89.93 29.01 42.55
C HIS A 391 -90.01 28.06 41.35
N ARG A 392 -90.90 28.32 40.39
CA ARG A 392 -91.01 27.53 39.14
C ARG A 392 -89.73 27.58 38.31
N VAL A 393 -89.11 28.75 38.18
CA VAL A 393 -87.82 28.93 37.47
C VAL A 393 -86.70 28.21 38.23
N ARG A 394 -86.66 28.30 39.56
CA ARG A 394 -85.68 27.55 40.36
C ARG A 394 -85.80 26.04 40.18
N VAL A 395 -87.02 25.50 40.20
CA VAL A 395 -87.26 24.07 39.98
C VAL A 395 -86.86 23.67 38.55
N LYS A 396 -87.25 24.44 37.54
CA LYS A 396 -86.84 24.20 36.15
C LYS A 396 -85.32 24.24 35.97
N ASN A 397 -84.65 25.25 36.52
CA ASN A 397 -83.20 25.36 36.46
C ASN A 397 -82.53 24.19 37.20
N ALA A 398 -83.06 23.75 38.35
CA ALA A 398 -82.56 22.58 39.06
C ALA A 398 -82.71 21.29 38.23
N THR A 399 -83.85 21.10 37.55
CA THR A 399 -84.04 19.94 36.66
C THR A 399 -83.14 19.99 35.43
N GLU A 400 -82.94 21.18 34.83
CA GLU A 400 -82.04 21.36 33.69
C GLU A 400 -80.58 21.11 34.07
N VAL A 401 -80.14 21.56 35.26
CA VAL A 401 -78.80 21.27 35.79
C VAL A 401 -78.63 19.76 36.00
N ALA A 402 -79.61 19.07 36.60
CA ALA A 402 -79.55 17.62 36.79
C ALA A 402 -79.50 16.84 35.45
N LEU A 403 -80.24 17.29 34.44
CA LEU A 403 -80.20 16.72 33.09
C LEU A 403 -78.84 16.96 32.41
N TYR A 404 -78.28 18.16 32.57
CA TYR A 404 -76.95 18.49 32.09
C TYR A 404 -75.87 17.63 32.77
N GLU A 405 -75.93 17.46 34.09
CA GLU A 405 -75.00 16.62 34.83
C GLU A 405 -75.06 15.16 34.36
N ARG A 406 -76.27 14.61 34.17
CA ARG A 406 -76.44 13.25 33.63
C ARG A 406 -75.90 13.12 32.21
N ARG A 407 -76.10 14.13 31.36
CA ARG A 407 -75.56 14.14 30.00
C ARG A 407 -74.04 14.24 30.02
N LYS A 408 -73.48 15.09 30.88
CA LYS A 408 -72.04 15.26 31.06
C LYS A 408 -71.39 13.95 31.52
N THR A 409 -71.95 13.29 32.54
CA THR A 409 -71.40 12.01 33.02
C THR A 409 -71.51 10.91 31.98
N ALA A 410 -72.59 10.87 31.19
CA ALA A 410 -72.71 9.92 30.08
C ALA A 410 -71.64 10.16 28.99
N VAL A 411 -71.40 11.42 28.61
CA VAL A 411 -70.34 11.79 27.65
C VAL A 411 -68.96 11.49 28.20
N ASP A 412 -68.70 11.81 29.48
CA ASP A 412 -67.43 11.50 30.14
C ASP A 412 -67.18 9.99 30.22
N HIS A 413 -68.22 9.19 30.49
CA HIS A 413 -68.13 7.73 30.52
C HIS A 413 -67.86 7.15 29.12
N GLN A 414 -68.54 7.64 28.08
CA GLN A 414 -68.28 7.23 26.71
C GLN A 414 -66.83 7.57 26.29
N ARG A 415 -66.36 8.78 26.63
CA ARG A 415 -64.99 9.20 26.39
C ARG A 415 -63.97 8.29 27.09
N GLN A 416 -64.26 7.84 28.32
CA GLN A 416 -63.40 6.89 29.03
C GLN A 416 -63.34 5.54 28.34
N GLN A 417 -64.48 5.00 27.89
CA GLN A 417 -64.53 3.75 27.14
C GLN A 417 -63.76 3.84 25.81
N GLU A 418 -63.88 4.96 25.09
CA GLU A 418 -63.12 5.21 23.86
C GLU A 418 -61.61 5.26 24.15
N LEU A 419 -61.18 5.93 25.23
CA LEU A 419 -59.78 5.96 25.65
C LEU A 419 -59.26 4.58 26.06
N GLU A 420 -60.06 3.77 26.75
CA GLU A 420 -59.71 2.40 27.12
C GLU A 420 -59.60 1.48 25.90
N SER A 421 -60.52 1.60 24.95
CA SER A 421 -60.45 0.87 23.66
C SER A 421 -59.19 1.25 22.89
N LEU A 422 -58.92 2.54 22.74
CA LEU A 422 -57.71 3.04 22.07
C LEU A 422 -56.44 2.56 22.76
N ARG A 423 -56.43 2.54 24.10
CA ARG A 423 -55.32 2.01 24.88
C ARG A 423 -55.12 0.52 24.62
N GLY A 424 -56.20 -0.27 24.60
CA GLY A 424 -56.14 -1.70 24.28
C GLY A 424 -55.62 -1.97 22.86
N ASP A 425 -56.02 -1.15 21.88
CA ASP A 425 -55.51 -1.23 20.51
C ASP A 425 -54.03 -0.89 20.42
N LEU A 426 -53.58 0.14 21.14
CA LEU A 426 -52.17 0.51 21.22
C LEU A 426 -51.33 -0.58 21.89
N GLU A 427 -51.80 -1.15 22.99
CA GLU A 427 -51.13 -2.26 23.67
C GLU A 427 -51.05 -3.49 22.76
N SER A 428 -52.13 -3.83 22.05
CA SER A 428 -52.15 -4.92 21.07
C SER A 428 -51.15 -4.69 19.94
N LYS A 429 -51.12 -3.49 19.34
CA LYS A 429 -50.14 -3.11 18.32
C LYS A 429 -48.72 -3.19 18.87
N HIS A 430 -48.48 -2.71 20.09
CA HIS A 430 -47.18 -2.77 20.75
C HIS A 430 -46.68 -4.21 20.90
N THR A 431 -47.51 -5.14 21.38
CA THR A 431 -47.13 -6.55 21.50
C THR A 431 -46.79 -7.20 20.16
N VAL A 432 -47.48 -6.81 19.07
CA VAL A 432 -47.18 -7.27 17.72
C VAL A 432 -45.84 -6.71 17.24
N PHE A 433 -45.57 -5.42 17.47
CA PHE A 433 -44.28 -4.81 17.15
C PHE A 433 -43.13 -5.45 17.93
N GLU A 434 -43.30 -5.72 19.22
CA GLU A 434 -42.30 -6.41 20.05
C GLU A 434 -41.98 -7.81 19.50
N LYS A 435 -43.01 -8.61 19.17
CA LYS A 435 -42.83 -9.94 18.57
C LYS A 435 -42.12 -9.84 17.21
N ASN A 436 -42.51 -8.91 16.36
CA ASN A 436 -41.87 -8.70 15.05
C ASN A 436 -40.41 -8.31 15.21
N TYR A 437 -40.09 -7.41 16.14
CA TYR A 437 -38.72 -7.02 16.46
C TYR A 437 -37.89 -8.19 16.96
N GLN A 438 -38.43 -8.99 17.89
CA GLN A 438 -37.78 -10.20 18.38
C GLN A 438 -37.51 -11.20 17.26
N GLN A 439 -38.48 -11.43 16.36
CA GLN A 439 -38.29 -12.28 15.19
C GLN A 439 -37.21 -11.75 14.24
N GLN A 440 -37.17 -10.43 14.02
CA GLN A 440 -36.14 -9.81 13.19
C GLN A 440 -34.74 -9.99 13.80
N MET A 441 -34.61 -9.82 15.11
CA MET A 441 -33.36 -10.07 15.83
C MET A 441 -32.93 -11.53 15.73
N LEU A 442 -33.85 -12.48 15.93
CA LEU A 442 -33.56 -13.91 15.75
C LEU A 442 -33.13 -14.25 14.32
N ARG A 443 -33.80 -13.69 13.30
CA ARG A 443 -33.41 -13.88 11.89
C ARG A 443 -32.03 -13.32 11.62
N ARG A 444 -31.71 -12.14 12.17
CA ARG A 444 -30.38 -11.54 12.07
C ARG A 444 -29.33 -12.43 12.73
N ASP A 445 -29.58 -12.93 13.92
CA ASP A 445 -28.65 -13.79 14.66
C ASP A 445 -28.42 -15.13 13.95
N LEU A 446 -29.48 -15.74 13.41
CA LEU A 446 -29.37 -16.96 12.59
C LEU A 446 -28.58 -16.70 11.31
N SER A 447 -28.83 -15.58 10.63
CA SER A 447 -28.07 -15.19 9.43
C SER A 447 -26.59 -14.93 9.74
N LEU A 448 -26.29 -14.28 10.87
CA LEU A 448 -24.90 -14.07 11.31
C LEU A 448 -24.21 -15.38 11.66
N LYS A 449 -24.91 -16.32 12.32
CA LYS A 449 -24.38 -17.66 12.60
C LYS A 449 -24.12 -18.45 11.31
N ALA A 450 -25.03 -18.38 10.35
CA ALA A 450 -24.87 -19.03 9.05
C ALA A 450 -23.65 -18.46 8.29
N LYS A 451 -23.53 -17.13 8.19
CA LYS A 451 -22.36 -16.47 7.58
C LYS A 451 -21.06 -16.82 8.30
N SER A 452 -21.06 -16.84 9.64
CA SER A 452 -19.88 -17.24 10.42
C SER A 452 -19.48 -18.69 10.16
N LEU A 453 -20.45 -19.59 9.97
CA LEU A 453 -20.19 -20.99 9.62
C LEU A 453 -19.64 -21.11 8.19
N GLU A 454 -20.22 -20.38 7.23
CA GLU A 454 -19.72 -20.32 5.84
C GLU A 454 -18.30 -19.77 5.78
N GLU A 455 -18.00 -18.70 6.50
CA GLU A 455 -16.64 -18.13 6.61
C GLU A 455 -15.65 -19.13 7.20
N LYS A 456 -16.05 -19.89 8.24
CA LYS A 456 -15.20 -20.96 8.80
C LYS A 456 -14.94 -22.06 7.78
N GLN A 457 -15.97 -22.51 7.07
CA GLN A 457 -15.81 -23.53 6.01
C GLN A 457 -14.93 -23.01 4.87
N GLN A 458 -15.06 -21.75 4.48
CA GLN A 458 -14.23 -21.14 3.45
C GLN A 458 -12.77 -21.01 3.91
N LEU A 459 -12.54 -20.65 5.18
CA LEU A 459 -11.21 -20.61 5.78
C LEU A 459 -10.59 -22.01 5.83
N GLU A 460 -11.35 -23.04 6.22
CA GLU A 460 -10.89 -24.43 6.20
C GLU A 460 -10.56 -24.91 4.78
N ARG A 461 -11.39 -24.60 3.79
CA ARG A 461 -11.08 -24.90 2.38
C ARG A 461 -9.81 -24.19 1.93
N SER A 462 -9.66 -22.90 2.23
CA SER A 462 -8.44 -22.15 1.91
C SER A 462 -7.22 -22.73 2.63
N ARG A 463 -7.38 -23.22 3.86
CA ARG A 463 -6.31 -23.86 4.63
C ARG A 463 -5.89 -25.18 3.99
N ARG A 464 -6.84 -26.05 3.62
CA ARG A 464 -6.56 -27.31 2.91
C ARG A 464 -5.83 -27.07 1.59
N VAL A 465 -6.27 -26.09 0.81
CA VAL A 465 -5.60 -25.74 -0.46
C VAL A 465 -4.18 -25.21 -0.21
N ARG A 466 -3.96 -24.45 0.87
CA ARG A 466 -2.62 -24.01 1.25
C ARG A 466 -1.74 -25.20 1.67
N GLU A 467 -2.26 -26.07 2.53
CA GLU A 467 -1.55 -27.28 2.97
C GLU A 467 -1.19 -28.19 1.80
N GLN A 468 -2.08 -28.36 0.81
CA GLN A 468 -1.79 -29.09 -0.43
C GLN A 468 -0.66 -28.44 -1.22
N ARG A 469 -0.69 -27.12 -1.42
CA ARG A 469 0.40 -26.40 -2.09
C ARG A 469 1.72 -26.51 -1.33
N ASP A 470 1.68 -26.41 -0.01
CA ASP A 470 2.88 -26.53 0.82
C ASP A 470 3.46 -27.96 0.72
N GLN A 471 2.61 -28.99 0.67
CA GLN A 471 3.03 -30.38 0.42
C GLN A 471 3.63 -30.55 -0.99
N GLU A 472 2.99 -30.03 -2.03
CA GLU A 472 3.53 -30.05 -3.41
C GLU A 472 4.88 -29.35 -3.48
N MET A 473 5.02 -28.18 -2.83
CA MET A 473 6.27 -27.44 -2.75
C MET A 473 7.36 -28.21 -1.99
N GLN A 474 7.00 -28.91 -0.90
CA GLN A 474 7.93 -29.77 -0.17
C GLN A 474 8.39 -30.96 -1.02
N GLN A 475 7.46 -31.66 -1.67
CA GLN A 475 7.78 -32.76 -2.58
C GLN A 475 8.69 -32.31 -3.73
N TRP A 476 8.42 -31.14 -4.31
CA TRP A 476 9.26 -30.57 -5.36
C TRP A 476 10.66 -30.23 -4.84
N ALA A 477 10.77 -29.65 -3.63
CA ALA A 477 12.04 -29.35 -3.00
C ALA A 477 12.84 -30.63 -2.70
N GLU A 478 12.20 -31.64 -2.13
CA GLU A 478 12.80 -32.96 -1.85
C GLU A 478 13.27 -33.65 -3.13
N ALA A 479 12.44 -33.67 -4.18
CA ALA A 479 12.81 -34.21 -5.48
C ALA A 479 14.02 -33.48 -6.07
N THR A 480 14.06 -32.16 -5.96
CA THR A 480 15.20 -31.34 -6.43
C THR A 480 16.48 -31.64 -5.65
N VAL A 481 16.38 -31.87 -4.33
CA VAL A 481 17.52 -32.26 -3.50
C VAL A 481 18.00 -33.66 -3.87
N ALA A 482 17.09 -34.63 -4.01
CA ALA A 482 17.42 -35.99 -4.40
C ALA A 482 18.09 -36.05 -5.79
N GLU A 483 17.62 -35.25 -6.76
CA GLU A 483 18.24 -35.17 -8.08
C GLU A 483 19.67 -34.63 -8.01
N LYS A 484 19.90 -33.60 -7.19
CA LYS A 484 21.23 -33.03 -6.96
C LYS A 484 22.16 -34.01 -6.25
N GLU A 485 21.67 -34.72 -5.24
CA GLU A 485 22.43 -35.76 -4.55
C GLU A 485 22.80 -36.90 -5.49
N ALA A 486 21.86 -37.37 -6.31
CA ALA A 486 22.13 -38.40 -7.32
C ALA A 486 23.14 -37.90 -8.38
N ALA A 487 23.06 -36.64 -8.80
CA ALA A 487 24.05 -36.04 -9.69
C ALA A 487 25.44 -35.95 -9.03
N PHE A 488 25.50 -35.61 -7.74
CA PHE A 488 26.74 -35.57 -6.97
C PHE A 488 27.35 -36.97 -6.83
N GLN A 489 26.55 -37.98 -6.52
CA GLN A 489 26.98 -39.37 -6.44
C GLN A 489 27.54 -39.86 -7.78
N ARG A 490 26.83 -39.62 -8.90
CA ARG A 490 27.34 -39.94 -10.24
C ARG A 490 28.66 -39.25 -10.55
N ALA A 491 28.79 -37.96 -10.23
CA ALA A 491 30.03 -37.23 -10.44
C ALA A 491 31.17 -37.79 -9.57
N HIS A 492 30.89 -38.15 -8.32
CA HIS A 492 31.84 -38.79 -7.42
C HIS A 492 32.29 -40.17 -7.94
N GLU A 493 31.35 -41.01 -8.39
CA GLU A 493 31.65 -42.31 -8.99
C GLU A 493 32.51 -42.18 -10.24
N ILE A 494 32.17 -41.28 -11.16
CA ILE A 494 32.97 -41.03 -12.37
C ILE A 494 34.38 -40.55 -12.01
N SER A 495 34.49 -39.63 -11.03
CA SER A 495 35.77 -39.14 -10.53
C SER A 495 36.60 -40.29 -9.92
N SER A 496 35.98 -41.11 -9.08
CA SER A 496 36.62 -42.29 -8.45
C SER A 496 37.08 -43.30 -9.50
N GLN A 497 36.23 -43.65 -10.46
CA GLN A 497 36.59 -44.53 -11.58
C GLN A 497 37.72 -43.95 -12.41
N THR A 498 37.71 -42.64 -12.68
CA THR A 498 38.78 -41.97 -13.42
C THR A 498 40.10 -42.03 -12.65
N ALA A 499 40.08 -41.81 -11.35
CA ALA A 499 41.24 -41.92 -10.47
C ALA A 499 41.76 -43.37 -10.41
N GLN A 500 40.87 -44.36 -10.26
CA GLN A 500 41.21 -45.79 -10.28
C GLN A 500 41.81 -46.22 -11.61
N ASN A 501 41.20 -45.82 -12.74
CA ASN A 501 41.72 -46.09 -14.08
C ASN A 501 43.10 -45.47 -14.29
N LYS A 502 43.32 -44.24 -13.81
CA LYS A 502 44.63 -43.59 -13.86
C LYS A 502 45.66 -44.31 -12.99
N ALA A 503 45.27 -44.74 -11.78
CA ALA A 503 46.13 -45.50 -10.89
C ALA A 503 46.49 -46.88 -11.47
N ALA A 504 45.53 -47.59 -12.07
CA ALA A 504 45.74 -48.87 -12.75
C ALA A 504 46.69 -48.72 -13.94
N ARG A 505 46.48 -47.71 -14.79
CA ARG A 505 47.43 -47.39 -15.90
C ARG A 505 48.83 -47.10 -15.37
N ALA A 506 48.95 -46.31 -14.31
CA ALA A 506 50.25 -46.03 -13.69
C ALA A 506 50.89 -47.27 -13.05
N ALA A 507 50.11 -48.22 -12.54
CA ALA A 507 50.60 -49.49 -12.03
C ALA A 507 51.14 -50.39 -13.16
N VAL A 508 50.42 -50.50 -14.28
CA VAL A 508 50.88 -51.25 -15.47
C VAL A 508 52.19 -50.66 -16.00
N ILE A 509 52.26 -49.34 -16.19
CA ILE A 509 53.49 -48.68 -16.67
C ILE A 509 54.66 -48.90 -15.70
N ARG A 510 54.42 -48.87 -14.37
CA ARG A 510 55.46 -49.17 -13.38
C ARG A 510 55.91 -50.63 -13.47
N ALA A 511 54.98 -51.57 -13.56
CA ALA A 511 55.31 -52.99 -13.70
C ALA A 511 56.10 -53.27 -14.98
N GLU A 512 55.76 -52.65 -16.11
CA GLU A 512 56.53 -52.74 -17.35
C GLU A 512 57.93 -52.16 -17.20
N LYS A 513 58.07 -51.00 -16.56
CA LYS A 513 59.39 -50.40 -16.29
C LYS A 513 60.24 -51.27 -15.37
N GLU A 514 59.66 -51.86 -14.33
CA GLU A 514 60.35 -52.80 -13.46
C GLU A 514 60.76 -54.06 -14.22
N ARG A 515 59.90 -54.60 -15.09
CA ARG A 515 60.23 -55.74 -15.96
C ARG A 515 61.42 -55.43 -16.87
N LEU A 516 61.38 -54.27 -17.54
CA LEU A 516 62.47 -53.80 -18.41
C LEU A 516 63.77 -53.56 -17.63
N GLN A 517 63.66 -53.02 -16.41
CA GLN A 517 64.80 -52.84 -15.54
C GLN A 517 65.42 -54.18 -15.12
N ARG A 518 64.61 -55.21 -14.85
CA ARG A 518 65.11 -56.57 -14.59
C ARG A 518 65.79 -57.17 -15.82
N GLU A 519 65.18 -57.08 -17.00
CA GLU A 519 65.80 -57.56 -18.25
C GLU A 519 67.13 -56.87 -18.55
N ASN A 520 67.20 -55.55 -18.34
CA ASN A 520 68.44 -54.79 -18.50
C ASN A 520 69.49 -55.21 -17.46
N LEU A 521 69.09 -55.44 -16.21
CA LEU A 521 70.00 -55.92 -15.18
C LEU A 521 70.54 -57.31 -15.51
N GLU A 522 69.68 -58.23 -15.97
CA GLU A 522 70.11 -59.56 -16.43
C GLU A 522 71.08 -59.47 -17.60
N ARG A 523 70.81 -58.60 -18.59
CA ARG A 523 71.73 -58.36 -19.70
C ARG A 523 73.09 -57.87 -19.22
N VAL A 524 73.10 -56.87 -18.35
CA VAL A 524 74.35 -56.36 -17.74
C VAL A 524 75.06 -57.48 -16.97
N MET A 525 74.35 -58.31 -16.21
CA MET A 525 74.95 -59.45 -15.51
C MET A 525 75.56 -60.48 -16.48
N THR A 526 74.91 -60.76 -17.61
CA THR A 526 75.46 -61.67 -18.62
C THR A 526 76.68 -61.08 -19.32
N GLU A 527 76.66 -59.79 -19.65
CA GLU A 527 77.81 -59.07 -20.23
C GLU A 527 78.98 -59.05 -19.24
N ASP A 528 78.73 -58.78 -17.96
CA ASP A 528 79.73 -58.86 -16.88
C ASP A 528 80.30 -60.27 -16.74
N SER A 529 79.47 -61.32 -16.84
CA SER A 529 79.92 -62.71 -16.78
C SER A 529 80.79 -63.07 -17.98
N GLN A 530 80.36 -62.70 -19.19
CA GLN A 530 81.14 -62.90 -20.42
C GLN A 530 82.47 -62.16 -20.33
N TYR A 531 82.46 -60.91 -19.87
CA TYR A 531 83.69 -60.15 -19.66
C TYR A 531 84.62 -60.82 -18.64
N ARG A 532 84.09 -61.34 -17.53
CA ARG A 532 84.87 -62.12 -16.56
C ARG A 532 85.47 -63.39 -17.19
N GLU A 533 84.70 -64.11 -18.00
CA GLU A 533 85.18 -65.29 -18.73
C GLU A 533 86.27 -64.92 -19.75
N GLU A 534 86.09 -63.85 -20.52
CA GLU A 534 87.10 -63.35 -21.45
C GLU A 534 88.39 -62.94 -20.72
N VAL A 535 88.27 -62.18 -19.62
CA VAL A 535 89.40 -61.79 -18.79
C VAL A 535 90.11 -63.02 -18.23
N THR A 536 89.40 -63.99 -17.67
CA THR A 536 90.01 -65.22 -17.14
C THR A 536 90.70 -66.02 -18.25
N GLN A 537 90.11 -66.17 -19.44
CA GLN A 537 90.77 -66.78 -20.58
C GLN A 537 92.03 -66.01 -21.01
N THR A 538 92.00 -64.67 -21.01
CA THR A 538 93.19 -63.87 -21.36
C THR A 538 94.30 -64.03 -20.32
N ILE A 539 93.96 -64.13 -19.03
CA ILE A 539 94.91 -64.42 -17.94
C ILE A 539 95.53 -65.79 -18.18
N VAL A 540 94.72 -66.84 -18.40
CA VAL A 540 95.21 -68.20 -18.68
C VAL A 540 96.14 -68.23 -19.90
N ARG A 541 95.77 -67.56 -21.00
CA ARG A 541 96.65 -67.47 -22.19
C ARG A 541 97.98 -66.78 -21.87
N LYS A 542 97.96 -65.70 -21.08
CA LYS A 542 99.18 -64.99 -20.64
C LYS A 542 100.03 -65.86 -19.71
N ASP A 543 99.41 -66.60 -18.79
CA ASP A 543 100.08 -67.52 -17.88
C ASP A 543 100.72 -68.70 -18.63
N MET A 544 100.01 -69.30 -19.60
CA MET A 544 100.59 -70.34 -20.47
C MET A 544 101.79 -69.80 -21.26
N LYS A 545 101.68 -68.58 -21.82
CA LYS A 545 102.80 -67.94 -22.52
C LYS A 545 103.97 -67.65 -21.57
N SER A 546 103.67 -67.19 -20.36
CA SER A 546 104.66 -66.96 -19.29
C SER A 546 105.36 -68.25 -18.88
N GLN A 547 104.60 -69.34 -18.69
CA GLN A 547 105.13 -70.69 -18.41
C GLN A 547 106.00 -71.19 -19.56
N SER A 548 105.57 -71.06 -20.81
CA SER A 548 106.40 -71.43 -21.97
C SER A 548 107.70 -70.63 -22.03
N HIS A 549 107.66 -69.32 -21.78
CA HIS A 549 108.88 -68.51 -21.66
C HIS A 549 109.74 -68.95 -20.47
N HIS A 550 109.13 -69.31 -19.34
CA HIS A 550 109.84 -69.83 -18.18
C HIS A 550 110.54 -71.15 -18.50
N GLU A 551 109.84 -72.13 -19.09
CA GLU A 551 110.40 -73.40 -19.54
C GLU A 551 111.52 -73.21 -20.57
N GLN A 552 111.35 -72.29 -21.53
CA GLN A 552 112.41 -71.95 -22.48
C GLN A 552 113.63 -71.35 -21.78
N ARG A 553 113.42 -70.45 -20.79
CA ARG A 553 114.49 -69.87 -19.98
C ARG A 553 115.18 -70.95 -19.14
N GLU A 554 114.43 -71.84 -18.50
CA GLU A 554 114.97 -72.96 -17.72
C GLU A 554 115.75 -73.93 -18.61
N ALA A 555 115.22 -74.30 -19.77
CA ALA A 555 115.92 -75.13 -20.75
C ALA A 555 117.21 -74.44 -21.24
N HIS A 556 117.19 -73.13 -21.47
CA HIS A 556 118.39 -72.36 -21.79
C HIS A 556 119.39 -72.37 -20.63
N VAL A 557 118.93 -72.16 -19.39
CA VAL A 557 119.75 -72.25 -18.18
C VAL A 557 120.33 -73.65 -18.01
N GLN A 558 119.56 -74.72 -18.25
CA GLN A 558 120.02 -76.10 -18.19
C GLN A 558 121.05 -76.40 -19.27
N ARG A 559 120.82 -75.99 -20.53
CA ARG A 559 121.81 -76.09 -21.61
C ARG A 559 123.09 -75.33 -21.26
N SER A 560 122.96 -74.13 -20.69
CA SER A 560 124.09 -73.34 -20.21
C SER A 560 124.84 -74.07 -19.09
N ARG A 561 124.13 -74.62 -18.09
CA ARG A 561 124.69 -75.46 -17.01
C ARG A 561 125.39 -76.70 -17.56
N GLN A 562 124.79 -77.43 -18.50
CA GLN A 562 125.40 -78.61 -19.13
C GLN A 562 126.66 -78.24 -19.92
N LYS A 563 126.64 -77.14 -20.68
CA LYS A 563 127.82 -76.61 -21.38
C LYS A 563 128.90 -76.21 -20.39
N ALA A 564 128.52 -75.55 -19.29
CA ALA A 564 129.43 -75.19 -18.20
C ALA A 564 130.01 -76.42 -17.49
N HIS A 565 129.21 -77.47 -17.26
CA HIS A 565 129.65 -78.73 -16.68
C HIS A 565 130.57 -79.52 -17.62
N ARG A 566 130.24 -79.61 -18.92
CA ARG A 566 131.12 -80.17 -19.96
C ARG A 566 132.44 -79.40 -20.04
N SER A 567 132.37 -78.07 -20.00
CA SER A 567 133.55 -77.21 -19.94
C SER A 567 134.35 -77.39 -18.66
N ALA A 568 133.71 -77.53 -17.50
CA ALA A 568 134.36 -77.82 -16.22
C ALA A 568 135.04 -79.19 -16.24
N SER A 569 134.36 -80.23 -16.72
CA SER A 569 134.92 -81.57 -16.86
C SER A 569 136.08 -81.60 -17.87
N LEU A 570 136.01 -80.84 -18.97
CA LEU A 570 137.14 -80.65 -19.87
C LEU A 570 138.28 -79.87 -19.21
N ARG A 571 137.99 -78.82 -18.44
CA ARG A 571 139.00 -78.09 -17.65
C ARG A 571 139.65 -79.01 -16.62
N ASP A 572 138.91 -79.90 -15.97
CA ASP A 572 139.43 -80.86 -15.01
C ASP A 572 140.21 -81.99 -15.71
N LYS A 573 139.79 -82.45 -16.89
CA LYS A 573 140.59 -83.35 -17.75
C LYS A 573 141.91 -82.70 -18.17
N VAL A 574 141.89 -81.45 -18.64
CA VAL A 574 143.10 -80.68 -18.94
C VAL A 574 143.95 -80.49 -17.68
N ARG A 575 143.33 -80.21 -16.52
CA ARG A 575 144.03 -80.11 -15.24
C ARG A 575 144.63 -81.46 -14.81
N ASN A 576 144.02 -82.59 -15.13
CA ASN A 576 144.53 -83.92 -14.79
C ASN A 576 145.60 -84.42 -15.79
N GLU A 577 145.44 -84.15 -17.09
CA GLU A 577 146.38 -84.54 -18.15
C GLU A 577 147.65 -83.67 -18.16
N TYR A 578 147.54 -82.38 -17.81
CA TYR A 578 148.68 -81.45 -17.79
C TYR A 578 149.13 -81.04 -16.37
N GLY A 579 148.39 -81.40 -15.32
CA GLY A 579 148.70 -81.06 -13.91
C GLY A 579 149.56 -82.08 -13.16
N ARG A 580 150.43 -82.83 -13.84
CA ARG A 580 151.55 -83.57 -13.23
C ARG A 580 152.93 -83.11 -13.75
N ARG A 581 153.10 -81.82 -13.99
CA ARG A 581 154.42 -81.19 -14.08
C ARG A 581 154.58 -80.23 -12.91
N THR A 582 155.14 -80.74 -11.82
CA THR A 582 155.53 -79.97 -10.64
C THR A 582 156.53 -78.88 -11.02
N PHE A 583 156.42 -77.73 -10.34
CA PHE A 583 157.16 -76.49 -10.55
C PHE A 583 158.69 -76.69 -10.72
N ASP A 584 159.28 -77.65 -10.00
CA ASP A 584 160.71 -77.99 -10.12
C ASP A 584 161.13 -78.45 -11.52
N LYS A 585 160.23 -79.09 -12.28
CA LYS A 585 160.50 -79.45 -13.68
C LYS A 585 160.46 -78.23 -14.60
N MET A 586 159.59 -77.26 -14.31
CA MET A 586 159.52 -76.01 -15.08
C MET A 586 160.73 -75.11 -14.81
N ALA A 587 161.29 -75.12 -13.60
CA ALA A 587 162.51 -74.36 -13.31
C ALA A 587 163.74 -74.87 -14.09
N LYS A 588 163.93 -76.21 -14.16
CA LYS A 588 165.00 -76.81 -14.98
C LYS A 588 164.82 -76.63 -16.49
N GLU A 589 163.59 -76.53 -16.96
CA GLU A 589 163.28 -76.30 -18.37
C GLU A 589 163.36 -74.81 -18.73
N ALA A 590 163.00 -73.90 -17.82
CA ALA A 590 163.21 -72.47 -17.95
C ALA A 590 164.71 -72.11 -17.96
N GLU A 591 165.56 -72.79 -17.20
CA GLU A 591 167.03 -72.66 -17.29
C GLU A 591 167.56 -73.12 -18.67
N ARG A 592 166.88 -74.09 -19.29
CA ARG A 592 167.19 -74.59 -20.65
C ARG A 592 166.67 -73.65 -21.76
N VAL A 593 165.51 -73.03 -21.56
CA VAL A 593 164.89 -72.08 -22.51
C VAL A 593 165.51 -70.67 -22.38
N ALA A 594 166.02 -70.27 -21.22
CA ALA A 594 166.85 -69.07 -21.07
C ALA A 594 168.19 -69.15 -21.83
N ARG A 595 168.67 -70.37 -22.17
CA ARG A 595 169.84 -70.58 -23.05
C ARG A 595 169.51 -70.52 -24.55
N MET A 596 168.23 -70.43 -24.94
CA MET A 596 167.78 -70.40 -26.34
C MET A 596 166.83 -69.21 -26.52
N GLY A 597 167.39 -68.07 -26.88
CA GLY A 597 166.67 -66.80 -27.00
C GLY A 597 165.68 -66.71 -28.17
N SER A 598 164.94 -65.58 -28.18
CA SER A 598 164.02 -65.06 -29.21
C SER A 598 162.60 -65.69 -29.22
N GLY A 599 161.48 -64.97 -29.35
CA GLY A 599 161.22 -63.56 -29.63
C GLY A 599 159.71 -63.31 -29.91
N ILE A 600 159.23 -62.15 -29.46
CA ILE A 600 158.29 -61.17 -30.08
C ILE A 600 157.39 -61.62 -31.26
N PHE A 601 156.04 -61.49 -31.15
CA PHE A 601 155.16 -60.59 -31.96
C PHE A 601 153.63 -60.74 -31.70
N THR A 602 153.01 -59.60 -31.38
CA THR A 602 151.71 -58.99 -31.76
C THR A 602 150.40 -59.79 -32.00
N GLY A 603 149.34 -59.35 -31.31
CA GLY A 603 148.28 -58.48 -31.87
C GLY A 603 147.24 -59.05 -32.86
N ASN A 604 145.94 -58.90 -32.53
CA ASN A 604 144.98 -58.15 -33.36
C ASN A 604 143.60 -57.93 -32.70
N LYS A 605 143.03 -56.76 -33.02
CA LYS A 605 141.67 -56.27 -32.74
C LYS A 605 140.72 -56.66 -33.89
N ASN A 606 139.40 -56.59 -33.65
CA ASN A 606 138.27 -56.20 -34.54
C ASN A 606 136.96 -56.40 -33.72
N VAL A 607 136.07 -55.44 -33.44
CA VAL A 607 135.18 -54.56 -34.25
C VAL A 607 134.15 -55.31 -35.12
N SER A 608 132.88 -55.33 -34.67
CA SER A 608 131.67 -54.81 -35.37
C SER A 608 130.40 -55.22 -34.58
N THR A 609 129.56 -54.31 -34.09
CA THR A 609 128.37 -53.73 -34.75
C THR A 609 127.34 -54.77 -35.23
N PHE A 610 126.11 -54.75 -34.69
CA PHE A 610 124.85 -54.77 -35.49
C PHE A 610 123.60 -54.52 -34.63
N GLN A 611 122.64 -53.81 -35.23
CA GLN A 611 121.34 -53.34 -34.71
C GLN A 611 120.20 -54.38 -34.81
N ILE A 612 119.04 -53.93 -34.29
CA ILE A 612 117.62 -54.27 -34.58
C ILE A 612 116.96 -54.89 -33.34
N GLY A 613 115.92 -54.31 -32.73
CA GLY A 613 115.15 -53.08 -32.99
C GLY A 613 114.26 -52.76 -31.80
#